data_AF-A0A3M1FA42-F1
#
_entry.id   AF-A0A3M1FA42-F1
#
_cell.length_a   1.000
_cell.length_b   1.000
_cell.length_c   1.000
_cell.angle_alpha   90.00
_cell.angle_beta   90.00
_cell.angle_gamma   90.00
#
_symmetry.space_group_name_H-M   'P 1'
#
loop_
_entity.id
_entity.type
_entity.pdbx_description
1 polymer ?
#
loop_
_entity_poly.entity_id
_entity_poly.type
_entity_poly.pdbx_seq_one_letter_code
_entity_poly.pdbx_strand_id
1 'polypeptide(L)'
;MPLNPRHEDIRGSDLTGSNGDTNRTYTLAYSNAQDANFSIVVGGTTLQPGVHYTKTGDLITFLNPILDSMYITLDYWTSDSAGSVTTTYCNAEDIQHELQLSTAFSASTKPSLTTVNEWIVQAEDRIDQITGHSWRTTTRAEEYYSLSRNYEYRFGAGIRINLGHRRIKQLDNSQGDVLKVWNGNEYEDWLSTR
;
A
#
# COMPACT_ATOMS: atom_id res chain seq x y z
N MET A 1 -8.79 8.89 7.85
CA MET A 1 -8.76 9.15 6.39
C MET A 1 -10.20 9.34 5.92
N PRO A 2 -10.48 10.21 4.93
CA PRO A 2 -11.84 10.37 4.42
C PRO A 2 -12.33 9.06 3.80
N LEU A 3 -13.59 8.72 4.07
CA LEU A 3 -14.25 7.55 3.50
C LEU A 3 -15.16 8.03 2.37
N ASN A 4 -15.07 7.37 1.22
CA ASN A 4 -15.87 7.72 0.04
C ASN A 4 -17.02 6.70 -0.11
N PRO A 5 -18.29 7.13 -0.08
CA PRO A 5 -19.42 6.22 -0.28
C PRO A 5 -19.47 5.74 -1.74
N ARG A 6 -19.76 4.44 -1.93
CA ARG A 6 -19.88 3.75 -3.21
C ARG A 6 -21.21 2.99 -3.26
N HIS A 7 -21.74 2.90 -4.47
CA HIS A 7 -22.97 2.21 -4.78
C HIS A 7 -22.80 1.47 -6.11
N GLU A 8 -23.15 0.19 -6.15
CA GLU A 8 -23.12 -0.63 -7.35
C GLU A 8 -24.43 -1.41 -7.48
N ASP A 9 -25.04 -1.33 -8.66
CA ASP A 9 -26.18 -2.14 -9.05
C ASP A 9 -25.72 -3.17 -10.09
N ILE A 10 -25.83 -4.43 -9.73
CA ILE A 10 -25.42 -5.57 -10.57
C ILE A 10 -26.54 -6.61 -10.65
N ARG A 11 -26.34 -7.62 -11.48
CA ARG A 11 -27.21 -8.79 -11.59
C ARG A 11 -26.47 -10.04 -11.19
N GLY A 12 -27.24 -11.10 -10.89
CA GLY A 12 -26.70 -12.43 -10.71
C GLY A 12 -25.85 -12.88 -11.91
N SER A 13 -26.18 -12.43 -13.13
CA SER A 13 -25.41 -12.72 -14.35
C SER A 13 -23.99 -12.12 -14.35
N ASP A 14 -23.73 -11.11 -13.53
CA ASP A 14 -22.41 -10.46 -13.42
C ASP A 14 -21.49 -11.22 -12.44
N LEU A 15 -22.04 -12.20 -11.71
CA LEU A 15 -21.28 -13.07 -10.82
C LEU A 15 -20.57 -14.16 -11.62
N THR A 16 -19.34 -14.47 -11.23
CA THR A 16 -18.65 -15.66 -11.74
C THR A 16 -19.28 -16.95 -11.17
N GLY A 17 -19.14 -18.06 -11.89
CA GLY A 17 -19.78 -19.34 -11.57
C GLY A 17 -21.06 -19.58 -12.38
N SER A 18 -21.76 -20.67 -12.07
CA SER A 18 -22.96 -21.07 -12.81
C SER A 18 -24.23 -20.51 -12.17
N ASN A 19 -25.25 -20.27 -13.00
CA ASN A 19 -26.56 -19.81 -12.56
C ASN A 19 -27.16 -20.70 -11.45
N GLY A 20 -27.46 -20.12 -10.29
CA GLY A 20 -28.07 -20.84 -9.18
C GLY A 20 -27.11 -21.64 -8.30
N ASP A 21 -25.81 -21.64 -8.60
CA ASP A 21 -24.82 -22.26 -7.73
C ASP A 21 -24.57 -21.42 -6.47
N THR A 22 -24.13 -22.09 -5.41
CA THR A 22 -23.50 -21.47 -4.24
C THR A 22 -22.03 -21.12 -4.56
N ASN A 23 -21.44 -20.22 -3.79
CA ASN A 23 -20.06 -19.75 -3.93
C ASN A 23 -19.76 -19.02 -5.25
N ARG A 24 -20.80 -18.44 -5.86
CA ARG A 24 -20.61 -17.46 -6.93
C ARG A 24 -19.88 -16.25 -6.37
N THR A 25 -19.03 -15.63 -7.18
CA THR A 25 -18.21 -14.51 -6.69
C THR A 25 -18.37 -13.26 -7.52
N TYR A 26 -18.11 -12.12 -6.88
CA TYR A 26 -18.10 -10.81 -7.51
C TYR A 26 -16.93 -10.00 -6.97
N THR A 27 -16.18 -9.37 -7.88
CA THR A 27 -15.14 -8.41 -7.50
C THR A 27 -15.73 -7.01 -7.64
N LEU A 28 -15.66 -6.24 -6.56
CA LEU A 28 -16.13 -4.85 -6.51
C LEU A 28 -15.43 -3.99 -7.58
N ALA A 29 -16.15 -3.03 -8.15
CA ALA A 29 -15.59 -2.14 -9.17
C ALA A 29 -14.60 -1.13 -8.56
N TYR A 30 -14.74 -0.81 -7.27
CA TYR A 30 -13.81 0.05 -6.53
C TYR A 30 -13.04 -0.73 -5.47
N SER A 31 -11.72 -0.49 -5.41
CA SER A 31 -10.82 -1.15 -4.48
C SER A 31 -10.84 -0.55 -3.06
N ASN A 32 -10.35 -1.32 -2.08
CA ASN A 32 -10.25 -0.96 -0.65
C ASN A 32 -11.61 -0.73 0.00
N ALA A 33 -12.58 -1.57 -0.39
CA ALA A 33 -13.86 -1.60 0.26
C ALA A 33 -13.67 -1.91 1.75
N GLN A 34 -14.12 -1.00 2.60
CA GLN A 34 -14.11 -1.18 4.04
C GLN A 34 -15.14 -2.23 4.45
N ASP A 35 -14.82 -3.03 5.46
CA ASP A 35 -15.76 -4.02 5.99
C ASP A 35 -16.86 -3.37 6.84
N ALA A 36 -16.57 -2.21 7.44
CA ALA A 36 -17.55 -1.44 8.18
C ALA A 36 -18.55 -0.75 7.24
N ASN A 37 -19.85 -0.82 7.58
CA ASN A 37 -20.95 -0.23 6.82
C ASN A 37 -21.07 -0.78 5.38
N PHE A 38 -20.79 -2.07 5.21
CA PHE A 38 -21.00 -2.80 3.96
C PHE A 38 -22.40 -3.42 3.94
N SER A 39 -23.20 -3.12 2.92
CA SER A 39 -24.56 -3.64 2.75
C SER A 39 -24.72 -4.28 1.39
N ILE A 40 -25.25 -5.50 1.37
CA ILE A 40 -25.63 -6.21 0.15
C ILE A 40 -27.12 -6.50 0.21
N VAL A 41 -27.85 -6.17 -0.84
CA VAL A 41 -29.27 -6.51 -1.00
C VAL A 41 -29.43 -7.35 -2.25
N VAL A 42 -30.03 -8.54 -2.14
CA VAL A 42 -30.36 -9.39 -3.29
C VAL A 42 -31.86 -9.57 -3.37
N GLY A 43 -32.46 -9.23 -4.50
CA GLY A 43 -33.91 -9.35 -4.71
C GLY A 43 -34.74 -8.62 -3.66
N GLY A 44 -34.22 -7.53 -3.09
CA GLY A 44 -34.86 -6.74 -2.02
C GLY A 44 -34.59 -7.23 -0.60
N THR A 45 -33.80 -8.29 -0.39
CA THR A 45 -33.43 -8.80 0.94
C THR A 45 -31.98 -8.48 1.28
N THR A 46 -31.75 -7.84 2.43
CA THR A 46 -30.40 -7.58 2.95
C THR A 46 -29.72 -8.88 3.39
N LEU A 47 -28.49 -9.09 2.95
CA LEU A 47 -27.70 -10.26 3.31
C LEU A 47 -26.87 -10.01 4.58
N GLN A 48 -26.58 -11.08 5.32
CA GLN A 48 -25.79 -11.05 6.54
C GLN A 48 -24.38 -11.60 6.26
N PRO A 49 -23.30 -10.90 6.65
CA PRO A 49 -21.94 -11.38 6.50
C PRO A 49 -21.70 -12.65 7.33
N GLY A 50 -20.92 -13.59 6.79
CA GLY A 50 -20.60 -14.88 7.41
C GLY A 50 -21.69 -15.94 7.31
N VAL A 51 -22.92 -15.55 6.98
CA VAL A 51 -24.07 -16.47 6.80
C VAL A 51 -24.46 -16.57 5.34
N HIS A 52 -24.66 -15.43 4.67
CA HIS A 52 -25.14 -15.38 3.29
C HIS A 52 -24.03 -15.05 2.29
N TYR A 53 -22.96 -14.39 2.76
CA TYR A 53 -21.79 -14.09 1.95
C TYR A 53 -20.54 -14.00 2.83
N THR A 54 -19.37 -14.15 2.21
CA THR A 54 -18.07 -13.79 2.79
C THR A 54 -17.41 -12.73 1.91
N LYS A 55 -16.56 -11.90 2.50
CA LYS A 55 -15.79 -10.87 1.78
C LYS A 55 -14.33 -11.00 2.17
N THR A 56 -13.45 -10.99 1.18
CA THR A 56 -11.99 -11.00 1.36
C THR A 56 -11.41 -9.91 0.46
N GLY A 57 -10.95 -8.81 1.06
CA GLY A 57 -10.57 -7.62 0.28
C GLY A 57 -11.76 -7.11 -0.53
N ASP A 58 -11.59 -7.00 -1.85
CA ASP A 58 -12.62 -6.51 -2.78
C ASP A 58 -13.43 -7.65 -3.44
N LEU A 59 -13.21 -8.90 -3.02
CA LEU A 59 -13.91 -10.07 -3.53
C LEU A 59 -15.04 -10.49 -2.57
N ILE A 60 -16.25 -10.62 -3.09
CA ILE A 60 -17.43 -11.15 -2.41
C ILE A 60 -17.67 -12.57 -2.90
N THR A 61 -17.93 -13.49 -1.97
CA THR A 61 -18.36 -14.86 -2.25
C THR A 61 -19.74 -15.08 -1.65
N PHE A 62 -20.75 -15.32 -2.49
CA PHE A 62 -22.12 -15.57 -2.08
C PHE A 62 -22.26 -17.03 -1.63
N LEU A 63 -22.62 -17.26 -0.37
CA LEU A 63 -22.82 -18.60 0.18
C LEU A 63 -24.21 -19.16 -0.20
N ASN A 64 -25.15 -18.27 -0.48
CA ASN A 64 -26.48 -18.61 -0.97
C ASN A 64 -26.48 -18.82 -2.49
N PRO A 65 -27.38 -19.66 -3.03
CA PRO A 65 -27.57 -19.78 -4.46
C PRO A 65 -28.17 -18.47 -5.02
N ILE A 66 -27.49 -17.88 -6.00
CA ILE A 66 -27.94 -16.64 -6.66
C ILE A 66 -28.26 -16.93 -8.13
N LEU A 67 -29.49 -16.62 -8.55
CA LEU A 67 -29.92 -16.77 -9.93
C LEU A 67 -29.48 -15.57 -10.77
N ASP A 68 -29.17 -15.80 -12.05
CA ASP A 68 -28.76 -14.76 -13.00
C ASP A 68 -29.78 -13.62 -13.15
N SER A 69 -31.06 -13.94 -12.95
CA SER A 69 -32.17 -12.99 -13.04
C SER A 69 -32.31 -12.08 -11.81
N MET A 70 -31.60 -12.34 -10.71
CA MET A 70 -31.71 -11.56 -9.49
C MET A 70 -30.96 -10.22 -9.61
N TYR A 71 -31.55 -9.16 -9.06
CA TYR A 71 -30.88 -7.87 -8.88
C TYR A 71 -30.13 -7.86 -7.56
N ILE A 72 -28.94 -7.26 -7.57
CA ILE A 72 -28.06 -7.15 -6.42
C ILE A 72 -27.62 -5.69 -6.32
N THR A 73 -27.81 -5.11 -5.14
CA THR A 73 -27.36 -3.75 -4.82
C THR A 73 -26.30 -3.84 -3.73
N LEU A 74 -25.19 -3.11 -3.93
CA LEU A 74 -24.04 -3.06 -3.04
C LEU A 74 -23.83 -1.61 -2.61
N ASP A 75 -23.94 -1.34 -1.31
CA ASP A 75 -23.64 -0.03 -0.72
C ASP A 75 -22.48 -0.20 0.25
N TYR A 76 -21.41 0.56 0.04
CA TYR A 76 -20.20 0.43 0.86
C TYR A 76 -19.35 1.68 0.84
N TRP A 77 -18.28 1.66 1.63
CA TRP A 77 -17.33 2.76 1.71
C TRP A 77 -15.98 2.30 1.21
N THR A 78 -15.31 3.13 0.43
CA THR A 78 -13.92 2.89 0.04
C THR A 78 -12.98 3.74 0.87
N SER A 79 -11.99 3.03 1.40
CA SER A 79 -10.61 3.45 1.45
C SER A 79 -10.17 4.22 0.22
N ASP A 80 -9.67 5.45 0.31
CA ASP A 80 -8.60 5.76 -0.64
C ASP A 80 -7.49 4.73 -0.36
N SER A 81 -7.17 3.93 -1.38
CA SER A 81 -6.12 2.94 -1.30
C SER A 81 -4.86 3.62 -0.82
N ALA A 82 -4.16 3.01 0.12
CA ALA A 82 -2.73 3.24 0.31
C ALA A 82 -1.93 2.67 -0.89
N GLY A 83 -2.39 2.93 -2.11
CA GLY A 83 -1.54 3.31 -3.23
C GLY A 83 -1.51 4.84 -3.32
N SER A 84 -1.40 5.51 -2.17
CA SER A 84 -0.93 6.89 -2.17
C SER A 84 0.46 6.81 -2.75
N VAL A 85 0.57 7.21 -4.01
CA VAL A 85 1.84 7.64 -4.57
C VAL A 85 2.22 8.85 -3.73
N THR A 86 2.89 8.59 -2.60
CA THR A 86 3.33 9.62 -1.67
C THR A 86 4.46 10.36 -2.36
N THR A 87 4.11 11.49 -2.94
CA THR A 87 5.07 12.43 -3.46
C THR A 87 5.64 13.21 -2.26
N THR A 88 6.95 13.36 -2.22
CA THR A 88 7.68 13.95 -1.08
C THR A 88 8.20 15.34 -1.38
N TYR A 89 8.60 15.60 -2.63
CA TYR A 89 9.31 16.82 -3.02
C TYR A 89 8.38 17.85 -3.64
N CYS A 90 7.34 17.39 -4.34
CA CYS A 90 6.25 18.22 -4.83
C CYS A 90 4.95 17.41 -4.80
N ASN A 91 3.81 18.06 -4.96
CA ASN A 91 2.51 17.41 -5.15
C ASN A 91 1.88 17.84 -6.48
N ALA A 92 0.75 17.23 -6.86
CA ALA A 92 0.07 17.54 -8.10
C ALA A 92 -0.48 18.99 -8.17
N GLU A 93 -0.74 19.62 -7.03
CA GLU A 93 -1.17 21.04 -6.95
C GLU A 93 -0.02 21.99 -7.27
N ASP A 94 1.21 21.68 -6.84
CA ASP A 94 2.41 22.45 -7.22
C ASP A 94 2.59 22.45 -8.74
N ILE A 95 2.42 21.28 -9.38
CA ILE A 95 2.47 21.13 -10.84
C ILE A 95 1.34 21.90 -11.51
N GLN A 96 0.13 21.84 -10.94
CA GLN A 96 -1.02 22.59 -11.46
C GLN A 96 -0.74 24.10 -11.46
N HIS A 97 -0.20 24.61 -10.35
CA HIS A 97 0.14 26.02 -10.20
C HIS A 97 1.25 26.45 -11.18
N GLU A 98 2.30 25.64 -11.30
CA GLU A 98 3.41 25.90 -12.23
C GLU A 98 2.93 25.94 -13.69
N LEU A 99 2.01 25.04 -14.06
CA LEU A 99 1.40 25.01 -15.39
C LEU A 99 0.26 26.02 -15.57
N GLN A 100 -0.06 26.80 -14.53
CA GLN A 100 -1.14 27.79 -14.52
C GLN A 100 -2.51 27.21 -14.90
N LEU A 101 -2.76 25.96 -14.51
CA LEU A 101 -4.04 25.29 -14.78
C LEU A 101 -5.10 25.77 -13.77
N SER A 102 -6.24 26.21 -14.29
CA SER A 102 -7.37 26.64 -13.46
C SER A 102 -8.16 25.47 -12.85
N THR A 103 -8.03 24.27 -13.41
CA THR A 103 -8.69 23.06 -12.93
C THR A 103 -7.70 22.06 -12.38
N ALA A 104 -8.01 21.51 -11.21
CA ALA A 104 -7.23 20.45 -10.59
C ALA A 104 -7.24 19.16 -11.41
N PHE A 105 -6.15 18.41 -11.32
CA PHE A 105 -6.08 17.06 -11.87
C PHE A 105 -7.07 16.16 -11.13
N SER A 106 -7.76 15.31 -11.89
CA SER A 106 -8.73 14.35 -11.36
C SER A 106 -8.61 13.01 -12.10
N ALA A 107 -9.42 12.02 -11.72
CA ALA A 107 -9.49 10.76 -12.46
C ALA A 107 -9.97 10.93 -13.91
N SER A 108 -10.69 12.02 -14.22
CA SER A 108 -11.26 12.28 -15.55
C SER A 108 -10.47 13.29 -16.38
N THR A 109 -9.47 13.97 -15.80
CA THR A 109 -8.59 14.87 -16.56
C THR A 109 -7.62 14.06 -17.43
N LYS A 110 -7.06 14.72 -18.45
CA LYS A 110 -6.00 14.14 -19.30
C LYS A 110 -4.80 15.09 -19.27
N PRO A 111 -3.70 14.75 -18.57
CA PRO A 111 -3.45 13.52 -17.81
C PRO A 111 -4.31 13.39 -16.54
N SER A 112 -4.46 12.15 -16.06
CA SER A 112 -5.18 11.86 -14.81
C SER A 112 -4.32 12.19 -13.59
N LEU A 113 -4.96 12.42 -12.43
CA LEU A 113 -4.25 12.65 -11.16
C LEU A 113 -3.24 11.52 -10.85
N THR A 114 -3.62 10.27 -11.06
CA THR A 114 -2.73 9.11 -10.86
C THR A 114 -1.49 9.20 -11.75
N THR A 115 -1.68 9.50 -13.04
CA THR A 115 -0.58 9.64 -14.00
C THR A 115 0.37 10.77 -13.62
N VAL A 116 -0.15 11.90 -13.14
CA VAL A 116 0.68 13.02 -12.68
C VAL A 116 1.52 12.60 -11.47
N ASN A 117 0.92 11.93 -10.49
CA ASN A 117 1.65 11.45 -9.31
C ASN A 117 2.74 10.42 -9.68
N GLU A 118 2.48 9.53 -10.64
CA GLU A 118 3.48 8.58 -11.14
C GLU A 118 4.68 9.31 -11.77
N TRP A 119 4.45 10.38 -12.52
CA TRP A 119 5.52 11.20 -13.08
C TRP A 119 6.31 11.92 -12.00
N ILE A 120 5.65 12.42 -10.96
CA ILE A 120 6.33 13.03 -9.82
C ILE A 120 7.26 12.00 -9.18
N VAL A 121 6.78 10.78 -8.87
CA VAL A 121 7.65 9.75 -8.26
C VAL A 121 8.82 9.35 -9.15
N GLN A 122 8.63 9.26 -10.48
CA GLN A 122 9.75 9.01 -11.40
C GLN A 122 10.78 10.15 -11.36
N ALA A 123 10.34 11.40 -11.23
CA ALA A 123 11.23 12.54 -11.08
C ALA A 123 11.95 12.53 -9.72
N GLU A 124 11.25 12.18 -8.63
CA GLU A 124 11.84 12.03 -7.30
C GLU A 124 12.90 10.93 -7.27
N ASP A 125 12.61 9.76 -7.84
CA ASP A 125 13.58 8.65 -7.94
C ASP A 125 14.81 9.07 -8.76
N ARG A 126 14.63 9.91 -9.79
CA ARG A 126 15.75 10.45 -10.57
C ARG A 126 16.59 11.43 -9.75
N ILE A 127 15.96 12.31 -8.97
CA ILE A 127 16.66 13.22 -8.05
C ILE A 127 17.44 12.40 -7.02
N ASP A 128 16.84 11.36 -6.45
CA ASP A 128 17.47 10.49 -5.47
C ASP A 128 18.71 9.79 -6.07
N GLN A 129 18.58 9.28 -7.29
CA GLN A 129 19.68 8.65 -8.01
C GLN A 129 20.85 9.60 -8.26
N ILE A 130 20.57 10.84 -8.68
CA ILE A 130 21.61 11.83 -9.01
C ILE A 130 22.29 12.35 -7.74
N THR A 131 21.51 12.63 -6.70
CA THR A 131 22.03 13.22 -5.46
C THR A 131 22.65 12.19 -4.54
N GLY A 132 22.36 10.90 -4.74
CA GLY A 132 22.71 9.83 -3.81
C GLY A 132 22.04 10.01 -2.44
N HIS A 133 20.96 10.79 -2.38
CA HIS A 133 20.27 11.14 -1.15
C HIS A 133 18.76 11.10 -1.35
N SER A 134 18.03 10.76 -0.29
CA SER A 134 16.58 10.74 -0.31
C SER A 134 16.06 11.49 0.91
N TRP A 135 15.12 12.41 0.69
CA TRP A 135 14.43 13.13 1.76
C TRP A 135 13.13 12.42 2.17
N ARG A 136 12.66 11.44 1.39
CA ARG A 136 11.62 10.51 1.85
C ARG A 136 12.19 9.54 2.87
N THR A 137 11.33 9.07 3.78
CA THR A 137 11.71 7.98 4.68
C THR A 137 11.71 6.68 3.88
N THR A 138 12.89 6.07 3.74
CA THR A 138 13.05 4.78 3.07
C THR A 138 13.55 3.74 4.08
N THR A 139 13.14 2.50 3.86
CA THR A 139 13.69 1.34 4.57
C THR A 139 14.63 0.65 3.62
N ARG A 140 15.86 0.40 4.07
CA ARG A 140 16.80 -0.46 3.35
C ARG A 140 16.90 -1.78 4.09
N ALA A 141 16.47 -2.83 3.43
CA ALA A 141 16.69 -4.19 3.89
C ALA A 141 18.14 -4.58 3.57
N GLU A 142 18.82 -5.18 4.54
CA GLU A 142 20.06 -5.94 4.36
C GLU A 142 21.24 -5.12 3.80
N GLU A 143 22.00 -4.49 4.70
CA GLU A 143 23.29 -3.89 4.37
C GLU A 143 24.44 -4.73 4.95
N TYR A 144 25.44 -5.06 4.12
CA TYR A 144 26.58 -5.87 4.51
C TYR A 144 27.87 -5.06 4.46
N TYR A 145 28.61 -5.08 5.57
CA TYR A 145 29.86 -4.34 5.70
C TYR A 145 30.97 -5.27 6.18
N SER A 146 32.07 -5.29 5.44
CA SER A 146 33.31 -5.96 5.86
C SER A 146 34.30 -4.94 6.40
N LEU A 147 34.81 -5.18 7.60
CA LEU A 147 35.91 -4.38 8.14
C LEU A 147 37.20 -4.80 7.42
N SER A 148 37.81 -3.87 6.67
CA SER A 148 39.12 -4.12 6.06
C SER A 148 40.20 -4.26 7.13
N ARG A 149 41.19 -5.13 6.88
CA ARG A 149 42.35 -5.38 7.76
C ARG A 149 43.14 -4.10 8.09
N ASN A 150 43.01 -3.06 7.25
CA ASN A 150 43.69 -1.78 7.38
C ASN A 150 42.90 -0.72 8.17
N TYR A 151 41.70 -1.04 8.69
CA TYR A 151 41.01 -0.12 9.59
C TYR A 151 41.79 -0.04 10.90
N GLU A 152 42.35 1.14 11.18
CA GLU A 152 42.95 1.45 12.48
C GLU A 152 41.86 1.36 13.55
N TYR A 153 41.78 0.23 14.24
CA TYR A 153 41.03 0.13 15.48
C TYR A 153 41.57 1.18 16.45
N ARG A 154 40.79 2.22 16.70
CA ARG A 154 41.14 3.25 17.68
C ARG A 154 40.63 2.80 19.04
N PHE A 155 41.56 2.40 19.90
CA PHE A 155 41.28 2.03 21.29
C PHE A 155 40.46 3.14 21.96
N GLY A 156 39.27 2.79 22.48
CA GLY A 156 38.32 3.73 23.09
C GLY A 156 37.31 4.41 22.15
N ALA A 157 37.50 4.35 20.82
CA ALA A 157 36.59 4.96 19.83
C ALA A 157 35.97 3.96 18.83
N GLY A 158 36.52 2.75 18.73
CA GLY A 158 36.01 1.70 17.84
C GLY A 158 36.25 1.99 16.35
N ILE A 159 35.51 1.28 15.48
CA ILE A 159 35.51 1.49 14.04
C ILE A 159 34.14 2.03 13.62
N ARG A 160 34.13 3.08 12.81
CA ARG A 160 32.88 3.63 12.25
C ARG A 160 32.49 2.84 11.02
N ILE A 161 31.26 2.29 11.04
CA ILE A 161 30.61 1.72 9.86
C ILE A 161 29.68 2.81 9.32
N ASN A 162 30.02 3.33 8.14
CA ASN A 162 29.15 4.29 7.46
C ASN A 162 28.09 3.50 6.71
N LEU A 163 26.85 3.61 7.16
CA LEU A 163 25.69 3.07 6.44
C LEU A 163 25.48 3.84 5.13
N GLY A 164 24.74 3.26 4.19
CA GLY A 164 24.54 3.82 2.85
C GLY A 164 23.74 5.12 2.81
N HIS A 165 23.24 5.60 3.95
CA HIS A 165 22.28 6.70 4.05
C HIS A 165 22.63 7.68 5.20
N ARG A 166 21.97 8.84 5.22
CA ARG A 166 22.12 9.86 6.27
C ARG A 166 20.83 9.96 7.08
N ARG A 167 20.91 10.53 8.29
CA ARG A 167 19.77 10.68 9.23
C ARG A 167 19.06 9.33 9.52
N ILE A 168 19.87 8.30 9.71
CA ILE A 168 19.38 6.97 10.09
C ILE A 168 18.75 7.07 11.48
N LYS A 169 17.56 6.48 11.64
CA LYS A 169 16.90 6.36 12.94
C LYS A 169 17.71 5.43 13.84
N GLN A 170 17.52 5.56 15.14
CA GLN A 170 18.10 4.59 16.07
C GLN A 170 17.49 3.21 15.77
N LEU A 171 18.35 2.18 15.69
CA LEU A 171 17.91 0.81 15.50
C LEU A 171 17.10 0.35 16.73
N ASP A 172 15.94 -0.25 16.48
CA ASP A 172 14.98 -0.66 17.51
C ASP A 172 14.52 -2.10 17.28
N ASN A 173 15.01 -3.01 18.13
CA ASN A 173 14.67 -4.43 18.08
C ASN A 173 13.16 -4.67 18.29
N SER A 174 12.46 -3.79 19.05
CA SER A 174 11.01 -3.91 19.24
C SER A 174 10.21 -3.61 17.97
N GLN A 175 10.84 -2.92 17.01
CA GLN A 175 10.28 -2.64 15.68
C GLN A 175 10.81 -3.61 14.61
N GLY A 176 11.59 -4.62 15.01
CA GLY A 176 12.09 -5.67 14.13
C GLY A 176 13.45 -5.37 13.47
N ASP A 177 14.15 -4.32 13.89
CA ASP A 177 15.52 -4.05 13.41
C ASP A 177 16.50 -5.08 13.99
N VAL A 178 17.49 -5.50 13.20
CA VAL A 178 18.48 -6.52 13.58
C VAL A 178 19.89 -6.04 13.19
N LEU A 179 20.87 -6.15 14.09
CA LEU A 179 22.28 -5.87 13.80
C LEU A 179 23.11 -7.14 13.99
N LYS A 180 23.39 -7.84 12.90
CA LYS A 180 24.20 -9.06 12.94
C LYS A 180 25.69 -8.75 12.90
N VAL A 181 26.43 -9.15 13.93
CA VAL A 181 27.89 -9.00 14.02
C VAL A 181 28.55 -10.37 14.02
N TRP A 182 29.61 -10.54 13.24
CA TRP A 182 30.40 -11.78 13.25
C TRP A 182 31.42 -11.75 14.39
N ASN A 183 31.34 -12.72 15.31
CA ASN A 183 32.23 -12.78 16.47
C ASN A 183 33.46 -13.68 16.28
N GLY A 184 33.61 -14.31 15.11
CA GLY A 184 34.68 -15.27 14.82
C GLY A 184 34.18 -16.71 14.62
N ASN A 185 33.01 -17.04 15.16
CA ASN A 185 32.39 -18.38 15.05
C ASN A 185 30.97 -18.33 14.48
N GLU A 186 30.17 -17.35 14.87
CA GLU A 186 28.79 -17.20 14.44
C GLU A 186 28.39 -15.72 14.31
N TYR A 187 27.25 -15.48 13.67
CA TYR A 187 26.62 -14.18 13.64
C TYR A 187 25.72 -14.03 14.87
N GLU A 188 26.02 -13.06 15.73
CA GLU A 188 25.19 -12.69 16.87
C GLU A 188 24.33 -11.46 16.54
N ASP A 189 23.07 -11.43 16.99
CA ASP A 189 22.27 -10.20 16.96
C ASP A 189 22.64 -9.29 18.13
N TRP A 190 23.34 -8.23 17.80
CA TRP A 190 23.91 -7.30 18.76
C TRP A 190 22.85 -6.39 19.41
N LEU A 191 21.67 -6.23 18.80
CA LEU A 191 20.56 -5.46 19.39
C LEU A 191 19.75 -6.27 20.41
N SER A 192 19.87 -7.60 20.40
CA SER A 192 19.19 -8.48 21.37
C SER A 192 19.98 -8.68 22.66
N THR A 193 21.27 -8.32 22.65
CA THR A 193 22.22 -8.60 23.73
C THR A 193 22.55 -7.37 24.59
N ARG A 194 21.96 -6.20 24.29
CA ARG A 194 22.13 -4.94 25.00
C ARG A 194 20.82 -4.19 25.16
#